data_AF-A0A1M4WYP7-F1
#
_entry.id   AF-A0A1M4WYP7-F1
#
_cell.length_a   1.000
_cell.length_b   1.000
_cell.length_c   1.000
_cell.angle_alpha   90.00
_cell.angle_beta   90.00
_cell.angle_gamma   90.00
#
_symmetry.space_group_name_H-M   'P 1'
#
loop_
_entity.id
_entity.type
_entity.pdbx_description
1 polymer ?
#
loop_
_entity_poly.entity_id
_entity_poly.type
_entity_poly.pdbx_seq_one_letter_code
_entity_poly.pdbx_strand_id
1 'polypeptide(L)'
;MRRFIPWFAGVSVLCCLAVWAALHLPGIPYNVKEIFGHGGWVRGGLFLAVILYLVLGSPMLLACRLAWPGSGAGNPFSAGSISVLWAVQSLLVSVLVVYGAPAESLHDLVGSPTLGWPDSMELGCRLAGLFGAPLAVLDGAALAAVGGIRRLLRWDVLGTVAFAVVLWYVVVVHGANTDNITELLPNHGRNARLLALFLWVLLLGLGMSLPTVLADGRARILPLAFFAVAAASVPVGWGLAVLGTEGHVVKYGRTFSALQFLLSADRERLASGMHLFMRYAVVHGGILAMGVLCQSSVGACRGLFRRGSPRPGRDRYRGAR
;
A
#
# COMPACT_ATOMS: atom_id res chain seq x y z
N MET A 1 -10.49 4.16 22.30
CA MET A 1 -9.42 5.18 22.17
C MET A 1 -8.23 4.95 23.11
N ARG A 2 -8.40 4.69 24.42
CA ARG A 2 -7.27 4.54 25.39
C ARG A 2 -6.15 3.55 25.01
N ARG A 3 -6.45 2.49 24.26
CA ARG A 3 -5.42 1.53 23.77
C ARG A 3 -4.94 1.81 22.34
N PHE A 4 -5.64 2.64 21.57
CA PHE A 4 -5.28 2.90 20.17
C PHE A 4 -4.09 3.84 20.07
N ILE A 5 -4.13 4.97 20.78
CA ILE A 5 -3.08 5.99 20.77
C ILE A 5 -1.69 5.41 21.10
N PRO A 6 -1.50 4.62 22.18
CA PRO A 6 -0.18 4.06 22.47
C PRO A 6 0.28 3.01 21.44
N TRP A 7 -0.64 2.25 20.84
CA TRP A 7 -0.31 1.30 19.77
C TRP A 7 0.05 2.00 18.47
N PHE A 8 -0.73 3.01 18.08
CA PHE A 8 -0.44 3.88 16.94
C PHE A 8 0.94 4.52 17.12
N ALA A 9 1.17 5.20 18.25
CA ALA A 9 2.45 5.83 18.55
C ALA A 9 3.60 4.81 18.54
N GLY A 10 3.44 3.65 19.17
CA GLY A 10 4.45 2.59 19.17
C GLY A 10 4.77 2.08 17.76
N VAL A 11 3.77 1.81 16.94
CA VAL A 11 3.98 1.35 15.55
C VAL A 11 4.57 2.48 14.69
N SER A 12 4.15 3.73 14.85
CA SER A 12 4.75 4.86 14.16
C SER A 12 6.22 5.04 14.53
N VAL A 13 6.59 4.91 15.81
CA VAL A 13 7.98 4.92 16.26
C VAL A 13 8.75 3.75 15.64
N LEU A 14 8.19 2.54 15.61
CA LEU A 14 8.82 1.40 14.94
C LEU A 14 9.00 1.62 13.43
N CYS A 15 8.03 2.26 12.76
CA CYS A 15 8.16 2.64 11.36
C CYS A 15 9.31 3.65 11.18
N CYS A 16 9.38 4.69 12.03
CA CYS A 16 10.48 5.65 12.00
C CYS A 16 11.84 4.98 12.20
N LEU A 17 11.96 4.09 13.19
CA LEU A 17 13.19 3.35 13.47
C LEU A 17 13.56 2.40 12.33
N ALA A 18 12.56 1.72 11.74
CA ALA A 18 12.78 0.87 10.58
C ALA A 18 13.28 1.67 9.38
N VAL A 19 12.66 2.81 9.07
CA VAL A 19 13.11 3.71 7.99
C VAL A 19 14.52 4.23 8.27
N TRP A 20 14.78 4.68 9.50
CA TRP A 20 16.10 5.16 9.91
C TRP A 20 17.17 4.06 9.76
N ALA A 21 16.92 2.86 10.30
CA ALA A 21 17.86 1.75 10.23
C ALA A 21 18.10 1.34 8.78
N ALA A 22 17.02 1.26 8.00
CA ALA A 22 17.07 0.97 6.59
C ALA A 22 18.04 1.95 5.91
N LEU A 23 17.87 3.26 6.05
CA LEU A 23 18.72 4.28 5.39
C LEU A 23 20.22 4.16 5.68
N HIS A 24 20.63 3.52 6.77
CA HIS A 24 22.03 3.32 7.14
C HIS A 24 22.60 1.98 6.68
N LEU A 25 21.80 1.10 6.06
CA LEU A 25 22.29 -0.18 5.56
C LEU A 25 23.01 -0.03 4.20
N PRO A 26 24.18 -0.67 4.02
CA PRO A 26 24.98 -0.54 2.80
C PRO A 26 24.26 -1.08 1.55
N GLY A 27 23.31 -2.00 1.72
CA GLY A 27 22.57 -2.65 0.64
C GLY A 27 21.30 -1.94 0.19
N ILE A 28 20.95 -0.77 0.77
CA ILE A 28 19.72 -0.08 0.40
C ILE A 28 19.72 0.39 -1.06
N PRO A 29 18.58 0.25 -1.77
CA PRO A 29 18.47 0.77 -3.11
C PRO A 29 18.73 2.27 -3.19
N TYR A 30 19.52 2.72 -4.17
CA TYR A 30 19.89 4.14 -4.29
C TYR A 30 18.67 5.05 -4.46
N ASN A 31 17.62 4.60 -5.17
CA ASN A 31 16.36 5.34 -5.32
C ASN A 31 15.72 5.68 -3.96
N VAL A 32 15.84 4.78 -2.97
CA VAL A 32 15.33 5.04 -1.62
C VAL A 32 16.18 6.09 -0.92
N LYS A 33 17.51 6.09 -1.12
CA LYS A 33 18.40 7.13 -0.55
C LYS A 33 18.11 8.50 -1.15
N GLU A 34 17.94 8.55 -2.47
CA GLU A 34 17.65 9.77 -3.23
C GLU A 34 16.34 10.44 -2.75
N ILE A 35 15.29 9.65 -2.44
CA ILE A 35 14.00 10.17 -1.94
C ILE A 35 14.13 11.00 -0.65
N PHE A 36 15.13 10.76 0.20
CA PHE A 36 15.31 11.53 1.43
C PHE A 36 16.28 12.70 1.30
N GLY A 37 17.03 12.76 0.20
CA GLY A 37 18.07 13.75 -0.05
C GLY A 37 19.14 13.80 1.05
N HIS A 38 19.98 14.83 0.99
CA HIS A 38 21.05 15.07 1.96
C HIS A 38 20.58 15.87 3.20
N GLY A 39 19.34 16.40 3.20
CA GLY A 39 18.97 17.54 4.06
C GLY A 39 18.04 17.28 5.25
N GLY A 40 17.50 16.08 5.47
CA GLY A 40 16.57 15.91 6.61
C GLY A 40 15.90 14.56 6.77
N TRP A 41 16.69 13.53 7.08
CA TRP A 41 16.19 12.18 7.41
C TRP A 41 15.15 12.17 8.55
N VAL A 42 15.21 13.13 9.47
CA VAL A 42 14.23 13.27 10.57
C VAL A 42 12.85 13.63 10.02
N ARG A 43 12.78 14.67 9.19
CA ARG A 43 11.52 15.12 8.57
C ARG A 43 11.02 14.06 7.59
N GLY A 44 11.84 13.70 6.60
CA GLY A 44 11.42 12.72 5.59
C GLY A 44 11.08 11.37 6.21
N GLY A 45 11.86 10.90 7.19
CA GLY A 45 11.61 9.65 7.90
C GLY A 45 10.31 9.65 8.70
N LEU A 46 9.99 10.76 9.38
CA LEU A 46 8.71 10.92 10.07
C LEU A 46 7.53 10.90 9.10
N PHE A 47 7.60 11.68 8.00
CA PHE A 47 6.54 11.68 6.99
C PHE A 47 6.40 10.30 6.35
N LEU A 48 7.49 9.62 6.01
CA LEU A 48 7.42 8.25 5.46
C LEU A 48 6.79 7.29 6.47
N ALA A 49 7.14 7.37 7.76
CA ALA A 49 6.53 6.51 8.77
C ALA A 49 5.01 6.71 8.87
N VAL A 50 4.54 7.96 8.81
CA VAL A 50 3.10 8.28 8.77
C VAL A 50 2.46 7.76 7.49
N ILE A 51 3.09 7.96 6.33
CA ILE A 51 2.63 7.45 5.04
C ILE A 51 2.52 5.92 5.08
N LEU A 52 3.56 5.22 5.54
CA LEU A 52 3.57 3.76 5.68
C LEU A 52 2.45 3.27 6.59
N TYR A 53 2.24 3.93 7.72
CA TYR A 53 1.13 3.57 8.61
C TYR A 53 -0.22 3.76 7.93
N LEU A 54 -0.42 4.88 7.23
CA LEU A 54 -1.66 5.16 6.49
C LEU A 54 -1.87 4.13 5.38
N VAL A 55 -0.90 3.94 4.50
CA VAL A 55 -0.98 3.03 3.35
C VAL A 55 -1.21 1.58 3.79
N LEU A 56 -0.50 1.12 4.83
CA LEU A 56 -0.55 -0.28 5.24
C LEU A 56 -1.64 -0.59 6.27
N GLY A 57 -1.94 0.36 7.16
CA GLY A 57 -2.89 0.20 8.27
C GLY A 57 -4.33 0.59 7.93
N SER A 58 -4.56 1.66 7.16
CA SER A 58 -5.91 2.14 6.86
C SER A 58 -6.78 1.17 6.03
N PRO A 59 -6.24 0.29 5.15
CA PRO A 59 -7.05 -0.72 4.48
C PRO A 59 -7.83 -1.61 5.47
N MET A 60 -7.19 -2.02 6.57
CA MET A 60 -7.86 -2.81 7.61
C MET A 60 -8.94 -2.00 8.33
N LEU A 61 -8.72 -0.71 8.58
CA LEU A 61 -9.71 0.16 9.21
C LEU A 61 -10.97 0.27 8.34
N LEU A 62 -10.79 0.54 7.04
CA LEU A 62 -11.86 0.63 6.07
C LEU A 62 -12.60 -0.70 5.95
N ALA A 63 -11.88 -1.82 5.79
CA ALA A 63 -12.45 -3.16 5.72
C ALA A 63 -13.30 -3.50 6.94
N CYS A 64 -12.83 -3.17 8.16
CA CYS A 64 -13.59 -3.37 9.39
C CYS A 64 -14.90 -2.58 9.43
N ARG A 65 -14.86 -1.32 8.96
CA ARG A 65 -16.03 -0.44 8.93
C ARG A 65 -17.06 -0.94 7.91
N LEU A 66 -16.62 -1.31 6.72
CA LEU A 66 -17.48 -1.79 5.63
C LEU A 66 -18.02 -3.22 5.86
N ALA A 67 -17.33 -4.03 6.65
CA ALA A 67 -17.77 -5.39 6.98
C ALA A 67 -18.73 -5.45 8.19
N TRP A 68 -18.94 -4.34 8.90
CA TRP A 68 -19.69 -4.30 10.16
C TRP A 68 -21.16 -4.73 10.00
N PRO A 69 -21.69 -5.73 10.73
CA PRO A 69 -23.05 -6.25 10.53
C PRO A 69 -24.20 -5.25 10.73
N GLY A 70 -23.97 -4.14 11.43
CA GLY A 70 -24.94 -3.04 11.55
C GLY A 70 -25.02 -2.12 10.33
N SER A 71 -24.23 -2.38 9.28
CA SER A 71 -24.29 -1.68 8.00
C SER A 71 -25.39 -2.23 7.08
N GLY A 72 -26.62 -2.31 7.61
CA GLY A 72 -27.81 -2.67 6.83
C GLY A 72 -28.12 -1.65 5.73
N ALA A 73 -29.15 -1.91 4.93
CA ALA A 73 -29.58 -1.18 3.71
C ALA A 73 -29.86 0.34 3.85
N GLY A 74 -29.58 0.95 5.00
CA GLY A 74 -29.59 2.40 5.25
C GLY A 74 -28.24 2.96 5.71
N ASN A 75 -27.14 2.20 5.60
CA ASN A 75 -25.82 2.69 6.00
C ASN A 75 -25.33 3.76 5.02
N PRO A 76 -25.01 5.00 5.47
CA PRO A 76 -24.48 6.06 4.61
C PRO A 76 -23.17 5.70 3.90
N PHE A 77 -22.53 4.56 4.23
CA PHE A 77 -21.43 4.00 3.44
C PHE A 77 -21.94 3.25 2.20
N SER A 78 -22.63 3.99 1.32
CA SER A 78 -22.97 3.59 -0.04
C SER A 78 -21.72 3.59 -0.93
N ALA A 79 -21.89 3.25 -2.21
CA ALA A 79 -20.83 3.29 -3.21
C ALA A 79 -20.06 4.61 -3.23
N GLY A 80 -20.79 5.73 -3.17
CA GLY A 80 -20.20 7.06 -3.16
C GLY A 80 -19.25 7.26 -1.99
N SER A 81 -19.56 6.69 -0.82
CA SER A 81 -18.72 6.84 0.37
C SER A 81 -17.41 6.06 0.27
N ILE A 82 -17.40 4.90 -0.41
CA ILE A 82 -16.15 4.16 -0.64
C ILE A 82 -15.23 4.94 -1.58
N SER A 83 -15.78 5.45 -2.69
CA SER A 83 -15.01 6.25 -3.64
C SER A 83 -14.51 7.56 -3.01
N VAL A 84 -15.30 8.22 -2.17
CA VAL A 84 -14.88 9.43 -1.45
C VAL A 84 -13.75 9.11 -0.46
N LEU A 85 -13.88 8.03 0.33
CA LEU A 85 -12.84 7.65 1.29
C LEU A 85 -11.52 7.30 0.59
N TRP A 86 -11.60 6.56 -0.51
CA TRP A 86 -10.46 6.28 -1.37
C TRP A 86 -9.81 7.57 -1.88
N ALA A 87 -10.58 8.48 -2.45
CA ALA A 87 -10.06 9.75 -2.98
C ALA A 87 -9.40 10.60 -1.88
N VAL A 88 -10.00 10.67 -0.70
CA VAL A 88 -9.44 11.35 0.48
C VAL A 88 -8.13 10.70 0.92
N GLN A 89 -8.06 9.37 0.95
CA GLN A 89 -6.86 8.63 1.32
C GLN A 89 -5.72 8.87 0.31
N SER A 90 -6.00 8.82 -0.99
CA SER A 90 -5.02 9.11 -2.05
C SER A 90 -4.52 10.55 -1.98
N LEU A 91 -5.42 11.51 -1.76
CA LEU A 91 -5.05 12.91 -1.60
C LEU A 91 -4.20 13.12 -0.34
N LEU A 92 -4.58 12.52 0.79
CA LEU A 92 -3.84 12.63 2.05
C LEU A 92 -2.42 12.08 1.91
N VAL A 93 -2.26 10.90 1.30
CA VAL A 93 -0.93 10.33 1.01
C VAL A 93 -0.13 11.26 0.11
N SER A 94 -0.75 11.83 -0.93
CA SER A 94 -0.09 12.75 -1.86
C SER A 94 0.41 14.01 -1.16
N VAL A 95 -0.41 14.62 -0.31
CA VAL A 95 -0.04 15.79 0.49
C VAL A 95 1.14 15.46 1.39
N LEU A 96 1.10 14.33 2.10
CA LEU A 96 2.21 13.91 2.96
C LEU A 96 3.50 13.66 2.18
N VAL A 97 3.41 13.13 0.96
CA VAL A 97 4.56 12.92 0.07
C VAL A 97 5.15 14.26 -0.37
N VAL A 98 4.31 15.22 -0.77
CA VAL A 98 4.76 16.59 -1.13
C VAL A 98 5.51 17.27 0.01
N TYR A 99 5.05 17.09 1.25
CA TYR A 99 5.74 17.65 2.42
C TYR A 99 6.93 16.81 2.90
N GLY A 100 6.96 15.52 2.58
CA GLY A 100 7.96 14.57 3.07
C GLY A 100 9.20 14.42 2.19
N ALA A 101 9.08 14.64 0.88
CA ALA A 101 10.14 14.40 -0.09
C ALA A 101 10.64 15.69 -0.77
N PRO A 102 11.90 15.73 -1.22
CA PRO A 102 12.43 16.82 -2.05
C PRO A 102 11.68 16.95 -3.37
N ALA A 103 11.55 18.18 -3.88
CA ALA A 103 10.86 18.44 -5.15
C ALA A 103 11.46 17.69 -6.34
N GLU A 104 12.79 17.57 -6.40
CA GLU A 104 13.50 16.80 -7.43
C GLU A 104 13.02 15.34 -7.47
N SER A 105 12.94 14.66 -6.32
CA SER A 105 12.45 13.29 -6.24
C SER A 105 10.97 13.15 -6.62
N LEU A 106 10.16 14.18 -6.37
CA LEU A 106 8.75 14.20 -6.79
C LEU A 106 8.63 14.36 -8.30
N HIS A 107 9.44 15.23 -8.90
CA HIS A 107 9.49 15.42 -10.34
C HIS A 107 10.05 14.18 -11.06
N ASP A 108 10.99 13.47 -10.44
CA ASP A 108 11.45 12.18 -10.96
C ASP A 108 10.32 11.14 -10.98
N LEU A 109 9.37 11.22 -10.05
CA LEU A 109 8.26 10.27 -9.95
C LEU A 109 7.13 10.58 -10.93
N VAL A 110 6.67 11.84 -11.00
CA VAL A 110 5.45 12.21 -11.76
C VAL A 110 5.66 13.30 -12.82
N GLY A 111 6.89 13.78 -12.99
CA GLY A 111 7.25 14.89 -13.86
C GLY A 111 7.08 16.25 -13.17
N SER A 112 7.71 17.28 -13.74
CA SER A 112 7.45 18.67 -13.35
C SER A 112 6.06 19.12 -13.82
N PRO A 113 5.45 20.13 -13.20
CA PRO A 113 4.19 20.70 -13.67
C PRO A 113 4.29 21.29 -15.09
N THR A 114 3.33 20.99 -15.96
CA THR A 114 3.28 21.48 -17.36
C THR A 114 1.89 21.86 -17.86
N LEU A 115 0.83 21.67 -17.07
CA LEU A 115 -0.56 21.92 -17.49
C LEU A 115 -0.98 23.39 -17.34
N GLY A 116 -0.08 24.28 -16.88
CA GLY A 116 -0.38 25.69 -16.62
C GLY A 116 -1.26 25.92 -15.38
N TRP A 117 -1.44 24.90 -14.54
CA TRP A 117 -2.10 25.00 -13.24
C TRP A 117 -1.11 25.50 -12.18
N PRO A 118 -1.56 25.91 -10.98
CA PRO A 118 -0.65 26.10 -9.86
C PRO A 118 0.15 24.82 -9.59
N ASP A 119 1.49 24.92 -9.56
CA ASP A 119 2.43 23.80 -9.49
C ASP A 119 2.07 22.76 -8.42
N SER A 120 1.72 23.22 -7.21
CA SER A 120 1.35 22.35 -6.10
C SER A 120 0.06 21.56 -6.35
N MET A 121 -0.88 22.15 -7.10
CA MET A 121 -2.15 21.51 -7.43
C MET A 121 -1.96 20.43 -8.49
N GLU A 122 -1.22 20.74 -9.56
CA GLU A 122 -0.89 19.73 -10.58
C GLU A 122 -0.11 18.57 -9.98
N LEU A 123 0.92 18.86 -9.20
CA LEU A 123 1.74 17.84 -8.53
C LEU A 123 0.90 16.97 -7.60
N GLY A 124 0.03 17.58 -6.79
CA GLY A 124 -0.89 16.88 -5.91
C GLY A 124 -1.86 15.97 -6.67
N CYS A 125 -2.42 16.42 -7.78
CA CYS A 125 -3.31 15.62 -8.63
C CYS A 125 -2.58 14.44 -9.28
N ARG A 126 -1.36 14.65 -9.80
CA ARG A 126 -0.54 13.59 -10.39
C ARG A 126 -0.19 12.51 -9.37
N LEU A 127 0.23 12.91 -8.17
CA LEU A 127 0.51 12.00 -7.06
C LEU A 127 -0.74 11.25 -6.60
N ALA A 128 -1.90 11.93 -6.55
CA ALA A 128 -3.15 11.28 -6.15
C ALA A 128 -3.56 10.21 -7.17
N GLY A 129 -3.39 10.47 -8.47
CA GLY A 129 -3.58 9.48 -9.52
C GLY A 129 -2.59 8.30 -9.39
N LEU A 130 -1.32 8.57 -9.09
CA LEU A 130 -0.29 7.54 -8.90
C LEU A 130 -0.57 6.62 -7.72
N PHE A 131 -0.96 7.15 -6.57
CA PHE A 131 -1.26 6.35 -5.38
C PHE A 131 -2.67 5.75 -5.39
N GLY A 132 -3.57 6.30 -6.21
CA GLY A 132 -4.98 5.89 -6.31
C GLY A 132 -5.18 4.39 -6.48
N ALA A 133 -4.74 3.83 -7.61
CA ALA A 133 -4.98 2.42 -7.90
C ALA A 133 -4.34 1.45 -6.89
N PRO A 134 -3.06 1.59 -6.49
CA PRO A 134 -2.48 0.73 -5.45
C PRO A 134 -3.29 0.75 -4.15
N LEU A 135 -3.71 1.92 -3.67
CA LEU A 135 -4.50 2.04 -2.45
C LEU A 135 -5.86 1.35 -2.57
N ALA A 136 -6.58 1.58 -3.66
CA ALA A 136 -7.88 0.91 -3.90
C ALA A 136 -7.75 -0.62 -3.90
N VAL A 137 -6.67 -1.14 -4.49
CA VAL A 137 -6.40 -2.59 -4.52
C VAL A 137 -6.07 -3.12 -3.10
N LEU A 138 -5.28 -2.39 -2.32
CA LEU A 138 -4.99 -2.75 -0.93
C LEU A 138 -6.25 -2.76 -0.05
N ASP A 139 -7.12 -1.76 -0.22
CA ASP A 139 -8.42 -1.66 0.45
C ASP A 139 -9.33 -2.85 0.09
N GLY A 140 -9.41 -3.17 -1.20
CA GLY A 140 -10.14 -4.34 -1.70
C GLY A 140 -9.62 -5.65 -1.13
N ALA A 141 -8.29 -5.81 -1.04
CA ALA A 141 -7.64 -6.98 -0.46
C ALA A 141 -7.99 -7.15 1.02
N ALA A 142 -7.93 -6.07 1.80
CA ALA A 142 -8.30 -6.08 3.21
C ALA A 142 -9.79 -6.40 3.38
N LEU A 143 -10.67 -5.83 2.54
CA LEU A 143 -12.10 -6.12 2.58
C LEU A 143 -12.39 -7.60 2.27
N ALA A 144 -11.71 -8.18 1.28
CA ALA A 144 -11.82 -9.60 0.95
C ALA A 144 -11.36 -10.48 2.12
N ALA A 145 -10.24 -10.15 2.77
CA ALA A 145 -9.75 -10.89 3.92
C ALA A 145 -10.71 -10.84 5.12
N VAL A 146 -11.34 -9.69 5.36
CA VAL A 146 -12.24 -9.47 6.50
C VAL A 146 -13.64 -10.04 6.28
N GLY A 147 -14.23 -9.78 5.11
CA GLY A 147 -15.64 -10.01 4.86
C GLY A 147 -15.93 -11.00 3.74
N GLY A 148 -14.89 -11.63 3.18
CA GLY A 148 -14.97 -12.62 2.12
C GLY A 148 -15.03 -12.00 0.71
N ILE A 149 -14.74 -12.82 -0.29
CA ILE A 149 -14.65 -12.41 -1.70
C ILE A 149 -15.93 -11.77 -2.24
N ARG A 150 -17.11 -12.19 -1.74
CA ARG A 150 -18.40 -11.61 -2.16
C ARG A 150 -18.50 -10.11 -1.89
N ARG A 151 -17.80 -9.59 -0.87
CA ARG A 151 -17.78 -8.14 -0.60
C ARG A 151 -16.91 -7.37 -1.57
N LEU A 152 -15.80 -7.97 -2.02
CA LEU A 152 -14.97 -7.39 -3.08
C LEU A 152 -15.74 -7.32 -4.40
N LEU A 153 -16.58 -8.32 -4.68
CA LEU A 153 -17.41 -8.40 -5.88
C LEU A 153 -18.66 -7.51 -5.85
N ARG A 154 -18.87 -6.73 -4.78
CA ARG A 154 -19.93 -5.72 -4.81
C ARG A 154 -19.59 -4.68 -5.87
N TRP A 155 -20.57 -4.30 -6.67
CA TRP A 155 -20.41 -3.36 -7.78
C TRP A 155 -19.78 -2.03 -7.38
N ASP A 156 -20.04 -1.56 -6.17
CA ASP A 156 -19.48 -0.31 -5.66
C ASP A 156 -17.99 -0.39 -5.35
N VAL A 157 -17.54 -1.50 -4.77
CA VAL A 157 -16.12 -1.76 -4.51
C VAL A 157 -15.40 -2.00 -5.82
N LEU A 158 -15.94 -2.90 -6.66
CA LEU A 158 -15.34 -3.23 -7.95
C LEU A 158 -15.28 -2.00 -8.87
N GLY A 159 -16.36 -1.20 -8.88
CA GLY A 159 -16.42 0.06 -9.62
C GLY A 159 -15.40 1.08 -9.13
N THR A 160 -15.19 1.22 -7.82
CA THR A 160 -14.16 2.10 -7.26
C THR A 160 -12.75 1.64 -7.65
N VAL A 161 -12.46 0.33 -7.54
CA VAL A 161 -11.15 -0.22 -7.94
C VAL A 161 -10.92 -0.04 -9.44
N ALA A 162 -11.92 -0.34 -10.28
CA ALA A 162 -11.83 -0.16 -11.72
C ALA A 162 -11.61 1.31 -12.09
N PHE A 163 -12.37 2.22 -11.48
CA PHE A 163 -12.19 3.66 -11.68
C PHE A 163 -10.79 4.13 -11.26
N ALA A 164 -10.29 3.67 -10.11
CA ALA A 164 -8.95 4.00 -9.64
C ALA A 164 -7.86 3.51 -10.60
N VAL A 165 -7.98 2.29 -11.15
CA VAL A 165 -7.05 1.75 -12.16
C VAL A 165 -7.09 2.54 -13.46
N VAL A 166 -8.27 2.92 -13.94
CA VAL A 166 -8.41 3.77 -15.14
C VAL A 166 -7.79 5.14 -14.91
N LEU A 167 -8.08 5.78 -13.77
CA LEU A 167 -7.50 7.07 -13.42
C LEU A 167 -5.97 6.99 -13.32
N TRP A 168 -5.45 5.94 -12.68
CA TRP A 168 -4.02 5.68 -12.62
C TRP A 168 -3.40 5.57 -14.01
N TYR A 169 -4.02 4.82 -14.92
CA TYR A 169 -3.51 4.69 -16.29
C TYR A 169 -3.50 6.03 -17.02
N VAL A 170 -4.59 6.80 -16.91
CA VAL A 170 -4.68 8.12 -17.53
C VAL A 170 -3.60 9.06 -16.99
N VAL A 171 -3.35 9.07 -15.69
CA VAL A 171 -2.38 9.99 -15.07
C VAL A 171 -0.94 9.53 -15.26
N VAL A 172 -0.65 8.25 -15.01
CA VAL A 172 0.72 7.72 -14.90
C VAL A 172 1.27 7.24 -16.23
N VAL A 173 0.40 6.82 -17.17
CA VAL A 173 0.82 6.30 -18.48
C VAL A 173 0.49 7.28 -19.60
N HIS A 174 -0.77 7.71 -19.70
CA HIS A 174 -1.19 8.58 -20.80
C HIS A 174 -0.75 10.04 -20.62
N GLY A 175 -0.91 10.59 -19.42
CA GLY A 175 -0.52 11.94 -19.03
C GLY A 175 0.89 12.02 -18.43
N ALA A 176 1.72 11.00 -18.63
CA ALA A 176 3.08 10.95 -18.10
C ALA A 176 3.88 12.15 -18.61
N ASN A 177 4.49 12.89 -17.69
CA ASN A 177 5.39 14.01 -18.01
C ASN A 177 6.85 13.71 -17.61
N THR A 178 7.14 12.43 -17.39
CA THR A 178 8.46 11.87 -17.14
C THR A 178 8.50 10.46 -17.72
N ASP A 179 9.68 10.02 -18.17
CA ASP A 179 9.92 8.67 -18.66
C ASP A 179 10.22 7.67 -17.54
N ASN A 180 10.53 8.15 -16.32
CA ASN A 180 11.06 7.33 -15.24
C ASN A 180 10.16 6.18 -14.81
N ILE A 181 8.83 6.37 -14.76
CA ILE A 181 7.90 5.26 -14.47
C ILE A 181 7.60 4.46 -15.73
N THR A 182 7.30 5.13 -16.84
CA THR A 182 6.82 4.44 -18.05
C THR A 182 7.88 3.54 -18.65
N GLU A 183 9.17 3.90 -18.59
CA GLU A 183 10.29 3.03 -19.01
C GLU A 183 10.43 1.76 -18.17
N LEU A 184 9.99 1.78 -16.91
CA LEU A 184 10.02 0.61 -16.03
C LEU A 184 8.84 -0.34 -16.29
N LEU A 185 7.87 0.11 -17.09
CA LEU A 185 6.67 -0.66 -17.42
C LEU A 185 6.80 -1.34 -18.78
N PRO A 186 6.30 -2.57 -18.92
CA PRO A 186 6.21 -3.28 -20.20
C PRO A 186 5.59 -2.44 -21.31
N ASN A 187 6.32 -2.26 -22.43
CA ASN A 187 5.84 -1.47 -23.59
C ASN A 187 5.33 -0.06 -23.18
N HIS A 188 6.07 0.64 -22.33
CA HIS A 188 5.70 1.95 -21.80
C HIS A 188 4.33 1.99 -21.11
N GLY A 189 3.94 0.89 -20.47
CA GLY A 189 2.64 0.74 -19.78
C GLY A 189 1.46 0.37 -20.69
N ARG A 190 1.66 0.23 -22.00
CA ARG A 190 0.61 -0.15 -22.97
C ARG A 190 0.53 -1.66 -23.19
N ASN A 191 0.63 -2.44 -22.12
CA ASN A 191 0.64 -3.90 -22.17
C ASN A 191 -0.20 -4.50 -21.04
N ALA A 192 -0.93 -5.57 -21.33
CA ALA A 192 -1.72 -6.31 -20.34
C ALA A 192 -0.87 -6.87 -19.18
N ARG A 193 0.44 -7.05 -19.38
CA ARG A 193 1.40 -7.41 -18.32
C ARG A 193 1.36 -6.45 -17.13
N LEU A 194 0.91 -5.21 -17.31
CA LEU A 194 0.65 -4.26 -16.22
C LEU A 194 -0.30 -4.83 -15.15
N LEU A 195 -1.25 -5.70 -15.52
CA LEU A 195 -2.14 -6.37 -14.57
C LEU A 195 -1.36 -7.16 -13.51
N ALA A 196 -0.18 -7.69 -13.85
CA ALA A 196 0.67 -8.41 -12.91
C ALA A 196 1.12 -7.51 -11.73
N LEU A 197 1.31 -6.21 -11.94
CA LEU A 197 1.61 -5.27 -10.85
C LEU A 197 0.42 -5.09 -9.91
N PHE A 198 -0.80 -4.98 -10.44
CA PHE A 198 -2.00 -4.88 -9.59
C PHE A 198 -2.29 -6.19 -8.86
N LEU A 199 -2.02 -7.34 -9.49
CA LEU A 199 -2.07 -8.64 -8.82
C LEU A 199 -0.99 -8.75 -7.74
N TRP A 200 0.19 -8.17 -7.95
CA TRP A 200 1.26 -8.09 -6.95
C TRP A 200 0.84 -7.24 -5.75
N VAL A 201 0.21 -6.08 -5.98
CA VAL A 201 -0.36 -5.23 -4.90
C VAL A 201 -1.50 -5.97 -4.18
N LEU A 202 -2.37 -6.66 -4.90
CA LEU A 202 -3.44 -7.49 -4.31
C LEU A 202 -2.85 -8.58 -3.41
N LEU A 203 -1.80 -9.26 -3.87
CA LEU A 203 -1.07 -10.28 -3.11
C LEU A 203 -0.43 -9.69 -1.85
N LEU A 204 0.18 -8.51 -1.93
CA LEU A 204 0.67 -7.79 -0.75
C LEU A 204 -0.45 -7.49 0.23
N GLY A 205 -1.57 -6.96 -0.25
CA GLY A 205 -2.75 -6.64 0.55
C GLY A 205 -3.32 -7.84 1.29
N LEU A 206 -3.48 -8.96 0.60
CA LEU A 206 -3.89 -10.24 1.21
C LEU A 206 -2.81 -10.76 2.16
N GLY A 207 -1.55 -10.60 1.77
CA GLY A 207 -0.38 -11.02 2.53
C GLY A 207 -0.30 -10.42 3.93
N MET A 208 -0.69 -9.15 4.08
CA MET A 208 -0.76 -8.49 5.38
C MET A 208 -2.12 -8.68 6.09
N SER A 209 -3.21 -8.76 5.34
CA SER A 209 -4.57 -8.80 5.91
C SER A 209 -4.98 -10.17 6.43
N LEU A 210 -4.64 -11.26 5.71
CA LEU A 210 -5.02 -12.61 6.10
C LEU A 210 -4.39 -13.04 7.45
N PRO A 211 -3.08 -12.89 7.70
CA PRO A 211 -2.50 -13.24 9.00
C PRO A 211 -3.16 -12.48 10.16
N THR A 212 -3.43 -11.18 9.94
CA THR A 212 -4.11 -10.32 10.92
C THR A 212 -5.52 -10.81 11.24
N VAL A 213 -6.29 -11.19 10.22
CA VAL A 213 -7.66 -11.73 10.40
C VAL A 213 -7.64 -13.12 11.02
N LEU A 214 -6.79 -14.03 10.53
CA LEU A 214 -6.69 -15.41 11.00
C LEU A 214 -6.25 -15.49 12.46
N ALA A 215 -5.40 -14.56 12.89
CA ALA A 215 -5.03 -14.47 14.29
C ALA A 215 -6.23 -14.09 15.17
N ASP A 216 -7.17 -13.24 14.73
CA ASP A 216 -8.34 -12.73 15.49
C ASP A 216 -8.08 -12.51 17.00
N GLY A 217 -6.97 -11.84 17.33
CA GLY A 217 -6.56 -11.58 18.73
C GLY A 217 -5.84 -12.73 19.45
N ARG A 218 -5.65 -13.87 18.80
CA ARG A 218 -4.82 -15.00 19.24
C ARG A 218 -3.37 -14.77 18.81
N ALA A 219 -2.65 -13.97 19.60
CA ALA A 219 -1.26 -13.60 19.32
C ALA A 219 -0.32 -14.80 19.05
N ARG A 220 -0.63 -15.99 19.58
CA ARG A 220 0.14 -17.22 19.37
C ARG A 220 0.07 -17.77 17.93
N ILE A 221 -1.01 -17.51 17.20
CA ILE A 221 -1.22 -18.03 15.84
C ILE A 221 -0.64 -17.07 14.78
N LEU A 222 -0.51 -15.79 15.13
CA LEU A 222 -0.08 -14.74 14.20
C LEU A 222 1.28 -15.04 13.53
N PRO A 223 2.33 -15.49 14.25
CA PRO A 223 3.60 -15.82 13.61
C PRO A 223 3.47 -16.94 12.59
N LEU A 224 2.75 -18.02 12.93
CA LEU A 224 2.54 -19.15 12.03
C LEU A 224 1.78 -18.74 10.76
N ALA A 225 0.68 -18.00 10.92
CA ALA A 225 -0.10 -17.49 9.80
C ALA A 225 0.72 -16.54 8.92
N PHE A 226 1.53 -15.66 9.53
CA PHE A 226 2.43 -14.78 8.82
C PHE A 226 3.46 -15.56 8.01
N PHE A 227 4.19 -16.49 8.61
CA PHE A 227 5.24 -17.25 7.92
C PHE A 227 4.67 -18.10 6.79
N ALA A 228 3.50 -18.73 6.97
CA ALA A 228 2.84 -19.49 5.92
C ALA A 228 2.47 -18.60 4.71
N VAL A 229 1.89 -17.44 4.96
CA VAL A 229 1.50 -16.49 3.91
C VAL A 229 2.72 -15.83 3.26
N ALA A 230 3.75 -15.49 4.03
CA ALA A 230 5.00 -14.93 3.51
C ALA A 230 5.74 -15.93 2.61
N ALA A 231 5.85 -17.20 3.05
CA ALA A 231 6.49 -18.26 2.26
C ALA A 231 5.81 -18.49 0.90
N ALA A 232 4.48 -18.36 0.84
CA ALA A 232 3.74 -18.45 -0.41
C ALA A 232 3.82 -17.16 -1.26
N SER A 233 3.69 -15.99 -0.63
CA SER A 233 3.57 -14.72 -1.35
C SER A 233 4.88 -14.17 -1.90
N VAL A 234 6.03 -14.48 -1.30
CA VAL A 234 7.33 -14.01 -1.80
C VAL A 234 7.65 -14.57 -3.20
N PRO A 235 7.63 -15.90 -3.46
CA PRO A 235 7.95 -16.43 -4.79
C PRO A 235 6.90 -16.04 -5.84
N VAL A 236 5.61 -16.07 -5.49
CA VAL A 236 4.53 -15.65 -6.40
C VAL A 236 4.66 -14.17 -6.72
N GLY A 237 4.93 -13.35 -5.70
CA GLY A 237 5.13 -11.92 -5.88
C GLY A 237 6.33 -11.60 -6.76
N TRP A 238 7.44 -12.33 -6.61
CA TRP A 238 8.60 -12.19 -7.47
C TRP A 238 8.23 -12.45 -8.94
N GLY A 239 7.51 -13.53 -9.21
CA GLY A 239 7.04 -13.84 -10.57
C GLY A 239 6.15 -12.74 -11.15
N LEU A 240 5.22 -12.20 -10.36
CA LEU A 240 4.35 -11.10 -10.77
C LEU A 240 5.12 -9.80 -11.02
N ALA A 241 6.11 -9.48 -10.18
CA ALA A 241 6.96 -8.30 -10.33
C ALA A 241 7.84 -8.40 -11.59
N VAL A 242 8.46 -9.55 -11.84
CA VAL A 242 9.20 -9.81 -13.09
C VAL A 242 8.29 -9.70 -14.31
N LEU A 243 7.08 -10.27 -14.25
CA LEU A 243 6.13 -10.20 -15.36
C LEU A 243 5.64 -8.77 -15.62
N GLY A 244 5.39 -8.01 -14.56
CA GLY A 244 4.77 -6.68 -14.60
C GLY A 244 5.73 -5.52 -14.82
N THR A 245 7.03 -5.77 -14.85
CA THR A 245 8.07 -4.75 -15.06
C THR A 245 8.88 -5.03 -16.34
N GLU A 246 9.54 -4.01 -16.88
CA GLU A 246 10.36 -4.15 -18.09
C GLU A 246 11.65 -4.92 -17.82
N GLY A 247 11.93 -5.92 -18.68
CA GLY A 247 13.11 -6.77 -18.57
C GLY A 247 14.37 -6.11 -19.13
N HIS A 248 14.20 -5.18 -20.08
CA HIS A 248 15.29 -4.51 -20.79
C HIS A 248 15.01 -3.01 -20.90
N VAL A 249 15.61 -2.24 -20.02
CA VAL A 249 15.60 -0.78 -19.99
C VAL A 249 16.97 -0.29 -20.48
N VAL A 250 16.98 0.56 -21.50
CA VAL A 250 18.20 1.17 -22.04
C VAL A 250 18.26 2.61 -21.56
N LYS A 251 19.10 2.91 -20.56
CA LYS A 251 19.27 4.25 -20.00
C LYS A 251 20.72 4.50 -19.64
N TYR A 252 21.21 5.73 -19.84
CA TYR A 252 22.59 6.13 -19.52
C TYR A 252 23.68 5.25 -20.17
N GLY A 253 23.45 4.79 -21.41
CA GLY A 253 24.40 3.93 -22.14
C GLY A 253 24.53 2.51 -21.58
N ARG A 254 23.58 2.05 -20.75
CA ARG A 254 23.56 0.70 -20.17
C ARG A 254 22.19 0.04 -20.37
N THR A 255 22.19 -1.29 -20.34
CA THR A 255 20.97 -2.11 -20.37
C THR A 255 20.80 -2.84 -19.05
N PHE A 256 19.63 -2.71 -18.43
CA PHE A 256 19.29 -3.35 -17.16
C PHE A 256 17.79 -3.60 -17.07
N SER A 257 17.33 -4.47 -16.16
CA SER A 257 15.90 -4.63 -15.92
C SER A 257 15.36 -3.58 -14.94
N ALA A 258 14.07 -3.32 -15.00
CA ALA A 258 13.39 -2.41 -14.08
C ALA A 258 13.56 -2.83 -12.61
N LEU A 259 13.56 -4.13 -12.32
CA LEU A 259 13.85 -4.63 -10.96
C LEU A 259 15.30 -4.36 -10.54
N GLN A 260 16.27 -4.47 -11.45
CA GLN A 260 17.65 -4.08 -11.17
C GLN A 260 17.74 -2.59 -10.86
N PHE A 261 17.05 -1.76 -11.64
CA PHE A 261 16.98 -0.33 -11.40
C PHE A 261 16.43 -0.01 -10.00
N LEU A 262 15.33 -0.66 -9.61
CA LEU A 262 14.63 -0.40 -8.35
C LEU A 262 15.34 -0.95 -7.10
N LEU A 263 16.06 -2.07 -7.22
CA LEU A 263 16.57 -2.81 -6.06
C LEU A 263 18.10 -2.80 -5.92
N SER A 264 18.84 -2.27 -6.90
CA SER A 264 20.31 -2.16 -6.80
C SER A 264 20.73 -1.02 -5.88
N ALA A 265 21.86 -1.19 -5.19
CA ALA A 265 22.32 -0.22 -4.18
C ALA A 265 23.01 0.99 -4.80
N ASP A 266 23.49 0.83 -6.03
CA ASP A 266 24.12 1.86 -6.84
C ASP A 266 23.93 1.53 -8.34
N ARG A 267 24.17 2.52 -9.21
CA ARG A 267 23.99 2.40 -10.68
C ARG A 267 25.16 1.69 -11.37
N GLU A 268 26.28 1.49 -10.67
CA GLU A 268 27.50 0.92 -11.22
C GLU A 268 27.52 -0.62 -11.10
N ARG A 269 26.99 -1.14 -9.98
CA ARG A 269 27.00 -2.55 -9.56
C ARG A 269 25.57 -3.03 -9.36
N LEU A 270 24.93 -3.35 -10.50
CA LEU A 270 23.57 -3.84 -10.52
C LEU A 270 23.47 -5.24 -9.88
N ALA A 271 22.48 -5.43 -9.01
CA ALA A 271 22.18 -6.75 -8.45
C ALA A 271 21.65 -7.67 -9.55
N SER A 272 22.00 -8.95 -9.51
CA SER A 272 21.54 -9.93 -10.50
C SER A 272 21.27 -11.30 -9.86
N GLY A 273 20.57 -12.17 -10.59
CA GLY A 273 20.27 -13.54 -10.17
C GLY A 273 19.71 -13.63 -8.75
N MET A 274 20.33 -14.49 -7.93
CA MET A 274 19.91 -14.73 -6.55
C MET A 274 20.02 -13.48 -5.67
N HIS A 275 21.01 -12.61 -5.87
CA HIS A 275 21.14 -11.39 -5.07
C HIS A 275 19.97 -10.43 -5.28
N LEU A 276 19.49 -10.30 -6.52
CA LEU A 276 18.32 -9.47 -6.83
C LEU A 276 17.05 -10.04 -6.18
N PHE A 277 16.86 -11.36 -6.29
CA PHE A 277 15.74 -12.05 -5.62
C PHE A 277 15.77 -11.89 -4.10
N MET A 278 16.93 -12.03 -3.46
CA MET A 278 17.06 -11.87 -2.01
C MET A 278 16.72 -10.44 -1.56
N ARG A 279 17.15 -9.42 -2.31
CA ARG A 279 16.78 -8.03 -2.05
C ARG A 279 15.28 -7.82 -2.18
N TYR A 280 14.67 -8.36 -3.22
CA TYR A 280 13.22 -8.36 -3.38
C TYR A 280 12.52 -9.04 -2.20
N ALA A 281 12.98 -10.24 -1.79
CA ALA A 281 12.38 -11.00 -0.70
C ALA A 281 12.42 -10.22 0.63
N VAL A 282 13.53 -9.51 0.90
CA VAL A 282 13.65 -8.62 2.07
C VAL A 282 12.66 -7.46 2.00
N VAL A 283 12.54 -6.78 0.85
CA VAL A 283 11.61 -5.66 0.68
C VAL A 283 10.16 -6.12 0.80
N HIS A 284 9.79 -7.17 0.06
CA HIS A 284 8.44 -7.73 0.08
C HIS A 284 8.08 -8.25 1.47
N GLY A 285 8.94 -9.06 2.09
CA GLY A 285 8.74 -9.57 3.45
C GLY A 285 8.68 -8.46 4.51
N GLY A 286 9.49 -7.41 4.36
CA GLY A 286 9.48 -6.23 5.23
C GLY A 286 8.16 -5.46 5.14
N ILE A 287 7.65 -5.23 3.92
CA ILE A 287 6.33 -4.61 3.70
C ILE A 287 5.22 -5.45 4.33
N LEU A 288 5.25 -6.78 4.14
CA LEU A 288 4.27 -7.69 4.75
C LEU A 288 4.31 -7.62 6.28
N ALA A 289 5.51 -7.71 6.87
CA ALA A 289 5.68 -7.65 8.32
C ALA A 289 5.17 -6.33 8.88
N MET A 290 5.56 -5.21 8.27
CA MET A 290 5.11 -3.88 8.67
C MET A 290 3.60 -3.73 8.51
N GLY A 291 3.03 -4.25 7.41
CA GLY A 291 1.60 -4.25 7.17
C GLY A 291 0.84 -5.02 8.24
N VAL A 292 1.30 -6.22 8.61
CA VAL A 292 0.69 -7.00 9.71
C VAL A 292 0.75 -6.23 11.03
N LEU A 293 1.86 -5.56 11.34
CA LEU A 293 1.99 -4.75 12.55
C LEU A 293 1.01 -3.56 12.56
N CYS A 294 0.98 -2.78 11.47
CA CYS A 294 0.06 -1.67 11.28
C CYS A 294 -1.40 -2.13 11.41
N GLN A 295 -1.79 -3.19 10.69
CA GLN A 295 -3.15 -3.69 10.69
C GLN A 295 -3.54 -4.35 12.03
N SER A 296 -2.61 -5.02 12.72
CA SER A 296 -2.86 -5.57 14.06
C SER A 296 -3.14 -4.48 15.09
N SER A 297 -2.48 -3.32 14.97
CA SER A 297 -2.78 -2.15 15.83
C SER A 297 -4.21 -1.62 15.64
N VAL A 298 -4.71 -1.68 14.40
CA VAL A 298 -6.11 -1.36 14.05
C VAL A 298 -7.04 -2.48 14.52
N GLY A 299 -6.64 -3.74 14.34
CA GLY A 299 -7.38 -4.94 14.76
C GLY A 299 -7.57 -5.02 16.28
N ALA A 300 -6.61 -4.57 17.09
CA ALA A 300 -6.76 -4.43 18.53
C ALA A 300 -7.93 -3.49 18.91
N CYS A 301 -8.32 -2.58 18.00
CA CYS A 301 -9.50 -1.73 18.15
C CYS A 301 -10.81 -2.42 17.76
N ARG A 302 -10.81 -3.58 17.07
CA ARG A 302 -12.03 -4.39 16.84
C ARG A 302 -12.70 -4.83 18.13
N GLY A 303 -11.94 -5.02 19.21
CA GLY A 303 -12.49 -5.25 20.54
C GLY A 303 -13.40 -4.12 21.02
N LEU A 304 -13.24 -2.90 20.52
CA LEU A 304 -14.15 -1.77 20.78
C LEU A 304 -15.45 -1.89 19.98
N PHE A 305 -15.39 -2.38 18.75
CA PHE A 305 -16.57 -2.56 17.92
C PHE A 305 -17.42 -3.76 18.36
N ARG A 306 -16.81 -4.95 18.59
CA ARG A 306 -17.52 -6.17 19.09
C ARG A 306 -18.24 -5.97 20.44
N ARG A 307 -17.84 -4.99 21.26
CA ARG A 307 -18.49 -4.70 22.56
C ARG A 307 -19.80 -3.90 22.43
N GLY A 308 -20.08 -3.29 21.28
CA GLY A 308 -21.30 -2.50 21.04
C GLY A 308 -22.45 -3.28 20.37
N SER A 309 -22.23 -4.51 19.93
CA SER A 309 -23.30 -5.33 19.35
C SER A 309 -24.15 -5.96 20.47
N PRO A 310 -25.48 -5.73 20.49
CA PRO A 310 -26.37 -6.49 21.37
C PRO A 310 -26.18 -7.97 21.07
N ARG A 311 -25.91 -8.76 22.10
CA ARG A 311 -25.83 -10.22 21.95
C ARG A 311 -27.17 -10.70 21.39
N PRO A 312 -27.20 -11.30 20.19
CA PRO A 312 -28.43 -11.89 19.70
C PRO A 312 -28.75 -13.07 20.63
N GLY A 313 -29.80 -12.92 21.45
CA GLY A 313 -30.41 -14.06 22.14
C GLY A 313 -30.44 -14.08 23.67
N ARG A 314 -30.25 -12.97 24.41
CA ARG A 314 -30.49 -12.99 25.88
C ARG A 314 -31.78 -12.32 26.37
N ASP A 315 -32.44 -11.49 25.56
CA ASP A 315 -33.64 -10.76 26.04
C ASP A 315 -34.98 -11.37 25.62
N ARG A 316 -35.01 -12.49 24.87
CA ARG A 316 -36.28 -13.13 24.46
C ARG A 316 -36.93 -14.04 25.51
N TYR A 317 -36.35 -14.20 26.70
CA TYR A 317 -36.87 -15.12 27.73
C TYR A 317 -37.20 -14.47 29.09
N ARG A 318 -37.47 -13.16 29.13
CA ARG A 318 -37.85 -12.46 30.38
C ARG A 318 -39.28 -11.90 30.43
N GLY A 319 -40.16 -12.32 29.51
CA GLY A 319 -41.53 -11.78 29.39
C GLY A 319 -42.65 -12.81 29.45
N ALA A 320 -42.46 -13.95 30.11
CA ALA A 320 -43.54 -14.91 30.36
C ALA A 320 -43.39 -15.48 31.79
N ARG A 321 -43.90 -14.75 32.76
CA ARG A 321 -44.34 -15.25 34.07
C ARG A 321 -45.56 -14.45 34.49
#